data_AF-A0A2D6MBL1-F1
#
_entry.id   AF-A0A2D6MBL1-F1
#
_cell.length_a   1.000
_cell.length_b   1.000
_cell.length_c   1.000
_cell.angle_alpha   90.00
_cell.angle_beta   90.00
_cell.angle_gamma   90.00
#
_symmetry.space_group_name_H-M   'P 1'
#
loop_
_entity.id
_entity.type
_entity.pdbx_description
1 polymer ?
#
loop_
_entity_poly.entity_id
_entity_poly.type
_entity_poly.pdbx_seq_one_letter_code
_entity_poly.pdbx_strand_id
1 'polypeptide(L)'
;MSVTTFNGPLAPHNNIVVSVLAGATTLDYNSPTYQCLDAGGAHRVIHLPACTPEMAGRRFFIKNASDAAENLTVDVVTDAGVQIVDGLVTGGANANGTTVVVAQNQCSWFICTGSITTGQWVQVGITAWDDTAS
;
A
#
# COMPACT_ATOMS: atom_id res chain seq x y z
N MET A 1 23.48 -29.95 25.23
CA MET A 1 22.89 -29.01 24.23
C MET A 1 21.69 -28.36 24.88
N SER A 2 21.78 -27.07 25.22
CA SER A 2 20.68 -26.34 25.85
C SER A 2 19.72 -25.90 24.77
N VAL A 3 18.52 -26.50 24.74
CA VAL A 3 17.39 -25.96 23.98
C VAL A 3 16.87 -24.75 24.75
N THR A 4 17.21 -23.55 24.28
CA THR A 4 16.55 -22.33 24.72
C THR A 4 15.15 -22.33 24.09
N THR A 5 14.14 -22.72 24.86
CA THR A 5 12.74 -22.55 24.48
C THR A 5 12.42 -21.06 24.39
N PHE A 6 11.89 -20.64 23.25
CA PHE A 6 11.41 -19.28 23.03
C PHE A 6 10.11 -19.09 23.81
N ASN A 7 10.19 -18.61 25.05
CA ASN A 7 9.05 -18.41 25.94
C ASN A 7 8.62 -16.93 26.00
N GLY A 8 8.68 -16.24 24.86
CA GLY A 8 8.03 -14.95 24.70
C GLY A 8 6.59 -15.19 24.23
N PRO A 9 5.59 -14.39 24.67
CA PRO A 9 4.30 -14.40 24.00
C PRO A 9 4.56 -14.16 22.51
N LEU A 10 4.04 -15.06 21.66
CA LEU A 10 3.92 -14.76 20.24
C LEU A 10 3.26 -13.39 20.18
N ALA A 11 3.92 -12.41 19.54
CA ALA A 11 3.39 -11.07 19.42
C ALA A 11 1.91 -11.21 19.03
N PRO A 12 0.97 -10.61 19.80
CA PRO A 12 -0.45 -10.82 19.56
C PRO A 12 -0.68 -10.61 18.08
N HIS A 13 -1.28 -11.63 17.44
CA HIS A 13 -1.55 -11.66 16.01
C HIS A 13 -1.82 -10.25 15.53
N ASN A 14 -1.00 -9.76 14.58
CA ASN A 14 -1.15 -8.45 13.96
C ASN A 14 -2.64 -8.23 13.77
N ASN A 15 -3.25 -7.45 14.66
CA ASN A 15 -4.65 -7.12 14.55
C ASN A 15 -4.65 -6.32 13.27
N ILE A 16 -5.10 -6.92 12.16
CA ILE A 16 -5.08 -6.27 10.86
C ILE A 16 -6.07 -5.14 11.01
N VAL A 17 -5.58 -3.97 11.39
CA VAL A 17 -6.38 -2.76 11.43
C VAL A 17 -6.63 -2.45 9.96
N VAL A 18 -7.79 -2.86 9.47
CA VAL A 18 -8.24 -2.53 8.12
C VAL A 18 -8.87 -1.16 8.22
N SER A 19 -8.31 -0.19 7.52
CA SER A 19 -8.97 1.10 7.33
C SER A 19 -9.75 1.07 6.01
N VAL A 20 -11.01 1.52 6.06
CA VAL A 20 -11.85 1.66 4.86
C VAL A 20 -11.55 3.00 4.23
N LEU A 21 -11.23 2.99 2.94
CA LEU A 21 -10.91 4.18 2.18
C LEU A 21 -12.18 4.88 1.69
N ALA A 22 -12.60 5.93 2.37
CA ALA A 22 -13.68 6.81 1.92
C ALA A 22 -13.10 8.05 1.21
N GLY A 23 -13.40 8.22 -0.07
CA GLY A 23 -12.99 9.41 -0.83
C GLY A 23 -11.47 9.60 -0.94
N ALA A 24 -10.97 10.75 -0.48
CA ALA A 24 -9.54 11.07 -0.43
C ALA A 24 -8.95 10.75 0.95
N THR A 25 -7.94 9.88 1.00
CA THR A 25 -7.28 9.44 2.24
C THR A 25 -5.79 9.72 2.18
N THR A 26 -5.26 10.37 3.23
CA THR A 26 -3.81 10.58 3.39
C THR A 26 -3.25 9.57 4.39
N LEU A 27 -2.25 8.81 3.96
CA LEU A 27 -1.53 7.86 4.81
C LEU A 27 -0.30 8.53 5.44
N ASP A 28 0.08 8.05 6.61
CA ASP A 28 1.28 8.46 7.36
C ASP A 28 2.05 7.25 7.88
N TYR A 29 3.11 7.48 8.66
CA TYR A 29 3.93 6.41 9.24
C TYR A 29 3.12 5.44 10.11
N ASN A 30 2.10 5.93 10.81
CA ASN A 30 1.30 5.16 11.76
C ASN A 30 0.08 4.49 11.11
N SER A 31 -0.24 4.88 9.88
CA SER A 31 -1.40 4.38 9.15
C SER A 31 -1.31 2.88 8.96
N PRO A 32 -2.43 2.15 9.02
CA PRO A 32 -2.41 0.71 8.90
C PRO A 32 -1.82 0.26 7.56
N THR A 33 -1.06 -0.85 7.61
CA THR A 33 -0.45 -1.44 6.42
C THR A 33 -1.49 -1.97 5.43
N TYR A 34 -2.66 -2.39 5.91
CA TYR A 34 -3.75 -2.90 5.07
C TYR A 34 -4.89 -1.91 5.00
N GLN A 35 -5.27 -1.57 3.77
CA GLN A 35 -6.33 -0.65 3.43
C GLN A 35 -7.36 -1.40 2.59
N CYS A 36 -8.64 -1.16 2.85
CA CYS A 36 -9.74 -1.76 2.10
C CYS A 36 -10.43 -0.68 1.26
N LEU A 37 -10.49 -0.93 -0.05
CA LEU A 37 -11.35 -0.22 -0.96
C LEU A 37 -12.76 -0.83 -0.83
N ASP A 38 -13.71 -0.06 -0.32
CA ASP A 38 -15.11 -0.50 -0.24
C ASP A 38 -15.86 -0.26 -1.57
N ALA A 39 -17.05 -0.81 -1.70
CA ALA A 39 -17.93 -0.52 -2.84
C ALA A 39 -18.56 0.87 -2.62
N GLY A 40 -18.40 1.78 -3.58
CA GLY A 40 -18.94 3.13 -3.42
C GLY A 40 -19.14 3.95 -4.69
N GLY A 41 -18.70 3.46 -5.86
CA GLY A 41 -18.91 4.12 -7.16
C GLY A 41 -18.20 5.46 -7.35
N ALA A 42 -17.67 6.07 -6.28
CA ALA A 42 -16.90 7.30 -6.33
C ALA A 42 -15.40 7.00 -6.47
N HIS A 43 -14.74 7.80 -7.30
CA HIS A 43 -13.29 7.80 -7.47
C HIS A 43 -12.59 8.01 -6.12
N ARG A 44 -11.60 7.17 -5.79
CA ARG A 44 -10.83 7.28 -4.56
C ARG A 44 -9.41 7.77 -4.82
N VAL A 45 -8.91 8.57 -3.90
CA VAL A 45 -7.56 9.12 -3.95
C VAL A 45 -6.83 8.69 -2.69
N ILE A 46 -5.67 8.08 -2.84
CA ILE A 46 -4.76 7.80 -1.72
C ILE A 46 -3.55 8.68 -1.87
N HIS A 47 -3.26 9.45 -0.84
CA HIS A 47 -2.04 10.20 -0.73
C HIS A 47 -1.05 9.43 0.15
N LEU A 48 -0.04 8.85 -0.47
CA LEU A 48 1.10 8.25 0.20
C LEU A 48 1.96 9.35 0.85
N PRO A 49 2.50 9.13 2.05
CA PRO A 49 3.38 10.10 2.68
C PRO A 49 4.68 10.25 1.88
N ALA A 50 5.42 11.33 2.12
CA ALA A 50 6.76 11.50 1.55
C ALA A 50 7.63 10.27 1.86
N CYS A 51 8.29 9.73 0.84
CA CYS A 51 9.19 8.58 1.02
C CYS A 51 10.55 9.07 1.54
N THR A 52 10.63 9.33 2.83
CA THR A 52 11.86 9.74 3.53
C THR A 52 12.68 8.52 3.96
N PRO A 53 13.95 8.68 4.38
CA PRO A 53 14.75 7.58 4.91
C PRO A 53 14.09 6.84 6.09
N GLU A 54 13.29 7.52 6.91
CA GLU A 54 12.56 6.93 8.03
C GLU A 54 11.39 6.04 7.59
N MET A 55 10.91 6.26 6.36
CA MET A 55 9.85 5.48 5.72
C MET A 55 10.42 4.28 4.92
N ALA A 56 11.74 4.11 4.87
CA ALA A 56 12.40 3.03 4.13
C ALA A 56 11.83 1.65 4.49
N GLY A 57 11.39 0.90 3.47
CA GLY A 57 10.80 -0.43 3.64
C GLY A 57 9.36 -0.42 4.17
N ARG A 58 8.74 0.74 4.40
CA ARG A 58 7.30 0.82 4.74
C ARG A 58 6.48 0.32 3.56
N ARG A 59 5.40 -0.40 3.88
CA ARG A 59 4.50 -1.00 2.91
C ARG A 59 3.06 -0.61 3.17
N PHE A 60 2.31 -0.42 2.09
CA PHE A 60 0.86 -0.32 2.10
C PHE A 60 0.26 -1.28 1.08
N PHE A 61 -0.77 -1.99 1.51
CA PHE A 61 -1.56 -2.92 0.71
C PHE A 61 -2.97 -2.35 0.61
N ILE A 62 -3.47 -2.19 -0.60
CA ILE A 62 -4.82 -1.72 -0.87
C ILE A 62 -5.57 -2.84 -1.58
N LYS A 63 -6.45 -3.50 -0.82
CA LYS A 63 -7.31 -4.58 -1.31
C LYS A 63 -8.62 -3.98 -1.81
N ASN A 64 -9.01 -4.33 -3.03
CA ASN A 64 -10.36 -4.06 -3.48
C ASN A 64 -11.31 -5.16 -2.98
N ALA A 65 -12.19 -4.79 -2.05
CA ALA A 65 -13.22 -5.67 -1.51
C ALA A 65 -14.62 -5.36 -2.09
N SER A 66 -14.70 -4.50 -3.12
CA SER A 66 -15.94 -4.26 -3.84
C SER A 66 -16.31 -5.44 -4.74
N ASP A 67 -17.53 -5.40 -5.27
CA ASP A 67 -18.06 -6.38 -6.22
C ASP A 67 -17.66 -6.08 -7.69
N ALA A 68 -16.84 -5.05 -7.91
CA ALA A 68 -16.44 -4.57 -9.23
C ALA A 68 -14.97 -4.13 -9.26
N ALA A 69 -14.49 -3.72 -10.44
CA ALA A 69 -13.20 -3.04 -10.54
C ALA A 69 -13.33 -1.58 -10.08
N GLU A 70 -12.37 -1.10 -9.30
CA GLU A 70 -12.37 0.26 -8.78
C GLU A 70 -11.15 1.03 -9.27
N ASN A 71 -11.37 2.30 -9.57
CA ASN A 71 -10.29 3.23 -9.91
C ASN A 71 -9.73 3.85 -8.63
N LEU A 72 -8.43 3.71 -8.46
CA LEU A 72 -7.66 4.29 -7.36
C LEU A 72 -6.64 5.26 -7.93
N THR A 73 -6.78 6.56 -7.65
CA THR A 73 -5.67 7.49 -7.87
C THR A 73 -4.71 7.40 -6.70
N VAL A 74 -3.42 7.25 -7.01
CA VAL A 74 -2.35 7.25 -6.03
C VAL A 74 -1.47 8.46 -6.25
N ASP A 75 -1.40 9.27 -5.21
CA ASP A 75 -0.60 10.46 -5.15
C ASP A 75 0.46 10.32 -4.05
N VAL A 76 1.55 11.07 -4.18
CA VAL A 76 2.51 11.24 -3.09
C VAL A 76 2.34 12.66 -2.54
N VAL A 77 2.11 12.78 -1.23
CA VAL A 77 2.22 14.06 -0.52
C VAL A 77 3.71 14.38 -0.42
N THR A 78 4.20 15.18 -1.35
CA THR A 78 5.60 15.64 -1.32
C THR A 78 5.71 16.97 -0.61
N ASP A 79 6.75 17.14 0.20
CA ASP A 79 7.56 18.36 0.07
C ASP A 79 8.29 18.23 -1.28
N ALA A 80 7.89 19.05 -2.26
CA ALA A 80 8.48 19.22 -3.58
C ALA A 80 9.24 18.02 -4.22
N GLY A 81 8.51 17.16 -4.95
CA GLY A 81 9.11 16.50 -6.14
C GLY A 81 9.52 15.03 -6.04
N VAL A 82 8.94 14.23 -5.16
CA VAL A 82 9.14 12.77 -5.15
C VAL A 82 8.19 12.06 -6.13
N GLN A 83 8.74 11.66 -7.29
CA GLN A 83 8.25 10.70 -8.30
C GLN A 83 8.70 9.27 -7.92
N ILE A 84 8.10 8.11 -8.23
CA ILE A 84 7.02 7.63 -9.11
C ILE A 84 6.61 6.26 -8.53
N VAL A 85 5.34 5.90 -8.69
CA VAL A 85 4.76 4.56 -8.48
C VAL A 85 5.32 3.54 -9.50
N ASP A 86 6.55 3.06 -9.32
CA ASP A 86 7.17 2.13 -10.28
C ASP A 86 6.51 0.74 -10.23
N GLY A 87 5.98 0.27 -11.35
CA GLY A 87 5.39 -1.05 -11.53
C GLY A 87 6.46 -2.08 -11.91
N LEU A 88 6.72 -3.10 -11.08
CA LEU A 88 7.32 -4.35 -11.60
C LEU A 88 6.28 -5.16 -12.39
N VAL A 89 5.59 -4.51 -13.33
CA VAL A 89 4.99 -5.13 -14.51
C VAL A 89 5.11 -4.06 -15.60
N THR A 90 6.16 -4.20 -16.42
CA THR A 90 6.40 -3.47 -17.68
C THR A 90 6.81 -2.00 -17.63
N GLY A 91 7.92 -1.68 -16.94
CA GLY A 91 8.94 -0.71 -17.42
C GLY A 91 8.49 0.73 -17.73
N GLY A 92 7.37 1.18 -17.18
CA GLY A 92 6.83 2.52 -17.34
C GLY A 92 6.67 3.19 -15.99
N ALA A 93 7.29 4.35 -15.83
CA ALA A 93 7.28 5.12 -14.61
C ALA A 93 5.91 5.84 -14.46
N ASN A 94 5.04 5.42 -13.53
CA ASN A 94 3.74 6.06 -13.29
C ASN A 94 3.86 7.36 -12.47
N ALA A 95 3.54 8.49 -13.11
CA ALA A 95 3.59 9.83 -12.51
C ALA A 95 2.69 9.99 -11.27
N ASN A 96 2.94 11.01 -10.45
CA ASN A 96 1.99 11.44 -9.42
C ASN A 96 0.62 11.72 -10.08
N GLY A 97 -0.50 11.35 -9.46
CA GLY A 97 -1.82 11.38 -10.11
C GLY A 97 -2.17 10.13 -10.91
N THR A 98 -1.35 9.08 -10.88
CA THR A 98 -1.65 7.87 -11.66
C THR A 98 -2.89 7.16 -11.12
N THR A 99 -3.79 6.83 -12.04
CA THR A 99 -4.92 5.96 -11.75
C THR A 99 -4.50 4.50 -11.92
N VAL A 100 -4.60 3.75 -10.83
CA VAL A 100 -4.44 2.30 -10.77
C VAL A 100 -5.83 1.68 -10.76
N VAL A 101 -6.11 0.77 -11.71
CA VAL A 101 -7.35 -0.03 -11.68
C VAL A 101 -7.08 -1.28 -10.86
N VAL A 102 -7.81 -1.45 -9.75
CA VAL A 102 -7.71 -2.65 -8.91
C VAL A 102 -8.99 -3.45 -9.12
N ALA A 103 -8.90 -4.62 -9.76
CA ALA A 103 -10.09 -5.45 -10.00
C ALA A 103 -10.62 -6.05 -8.69
N GLN A 104 -11.84 -6.59 -8.73
CA GLN A 104 -12.43 -7.31 -7.61
C GLN A 104 -11.45 -8.35 -7.06
N ASN A 105 -11.30 -8.39 -5.73
CA ASN A 105 -10.41 -9.29 -5.00
C ASN A 105 -8.93 -9.18 -5.36
N GLN A 106 -8.51 -8.09 -6.02
CA GLN A 106 -7.09 -7.80 -6.23
C GLN A 106 -6.54 -6.90 -5.12
N CYS A 107 -5.23 -6.99 -4.94
CA CYS A 107 -4.48 -6.12 -4.06
C CYS A 107 -3.41 -5.39 -4.87
N SER A 108 -3.35 -4.07 -4.71
CA SER A 108 -2.17 -3.28 -5.08
C SER A 108 -1.28 -3.09 -3.86
N TRP A 109 0.03 -3.14 -4.03
CA TRP A 109 1.00 -2.98 -2.94
C TRP A 109 2.11 -2.00 -3.31
N PHE A 110 2.44 -1.16 -2.35
CA PHE A 110 3.38 -0.05 -2.50
C PHE A 110 4.48 -0.19 -1.45
N ILE A 111 5.74 0.06 -1.83
CA ILE A 111 6.90 0.01 -0.95
C ILE A 111 7.71 1.30 -1.08
N CYS A 112 8.05 1.94 0.04
CA CYS A 112 8.96 3.08 0.04
C CYS A 112 10.41 2.61 0.02
N THR A 113 11.21 3.10 -0.93
CA THR A 113 12.64 2.75 -1.06
C THR A 113 13.52 3.49 -0.06
N GLY A 114 13.05 4.63 0.48
CA GLY A 114 13.69 5.40 1.55
C GLY A 114 15.12 5.84 1.26
N SER A 115 15.32 6.51 0.13
CA SER A 115 16.62 7.10 -0.24
C SER A 115 16.84 8.47 0.39
N ILE A 116 18.09 8.77 0.74
CA ILE A 116 18.55 10.06 1.27
C ILE A 116 18.59 11.19 0.23
N THR A 117 18.52 10.87 -1.06
CA THR A 117 18.55 11.87 -2.15
C THR A 117 17.16 12.10 -2.74
N THR A 118 16.42 11.03 -3.03
CA THR A 118 15.03 11.06 -3.50
C THR A 118 14.42 9.70 -3.24
N GLY A 119 13.85 9.46 -2.06
CA GLY A 119 13.10 8.22 -1.83
C GLY A 119 11.88 8.16 -2.74
N GLN A 120 11.43 6.96 -3.09
CA GLN A 120 10.32 6.77 -4.03
C GLN A 120 9.38 5.68 -3.52
N TRP A 121 8.09 5.80 -3.85
CA TRP A 121 7.12 4.73 -3.62
C TRP A 121 7.01 3.85 -4.86
N VAL A 122 7.38 2.58 -4.77
CA VAL A 122 7.32 1.62 -5.88
C VAL A 122 6.04 0.79 -5.73
N GLN A 123 5.22 0.68 -6.77
CA GLN A 123 4.14 -0.30 -6.83
C GLN A 123 4.67 -1.64 -7.31
N VAL A 124 4.84 -2.59 -6.40
CA VAL A 124 5.49 -3.84 -6.77
C VAL A 124 4.60 -4.71 -7.68
N GLY A 125 3.30 -4.45 -7.74
CA GLY A 125 2.39 -5.09 -8.68
C GLY A 125 0.92 -5.01 -8.27
N ILE A 126 0.09 -5.71 -9.04
CA ILE A 126 -1.32 -5.97 -8.71
C ILE A 126 -1.51 -7.47 -8.84
N THR A 127 -1.90 -8.11 -7.74
CA THR A 127 -2.09 -9.56 -7.69
C THR A 127 -3.47 -9.90 -7.18
N ALA A 128 -3.98 -11.07 -7.57
CA ALA A 128 -5.15 -11.63 -6.90
C ALA A 128 -4.79 -11.88 -5.43
N TRP A 129 -5.62 -11.37 -4.53
CA TRP A 129 -5.57 -11.77 -3.13
C TRP A 129 -6.44 -13.01 -2.98
N ASP A 130 -5.81 -14.17 -3.07
CA ASP A 130 -6.50 -15.42 -2.80
C ASP A 130 -6.64 -15.59 -1.28
N ASP A 131 -7.85 -15.39 -0.76
CA ASP A 131 -8.19 -15.62 0.64
C ASP A 131 -8.46 -17.12 0.93
N THR A 132 -8.28 -18.01 -0.06
CA THR A 132 -8.59 -19.45 0.09
C THR A 132 -7.48 -20.29 0.74
N ALA A 133 -6.57 -19.67 1.49
CA ALA A 133 -5.77 -20.41 2.46
C ALA A 133 -6.65 -20.81 3.66
N SER A 134 -7.53 -21.79 3.42
CA SER A 134 -8.29 -22.55 4.43
C SER A 134 -7.37 -23.52 5.17
#